data_AF-A0AAP9GBK3-F1
#
_entry.id   AF-A0AAP9GBK3-F1
#
_cell.length_a   1.000
_cell.length_b   1.000
_cell.length_c   1.000
_cell.angle_alpha   90.00
_cell.angle_beta   90.00
_cell.angle_gamma   90.00
#
_symmetry.space_group_name_H-M   'P 1'
#
loop_
_entity.id
_entity.type
_entity.pdbx_description
1 polymer ?
#
loop_
_entity_poly.entity_id
_entity_poly.type
_entity_poly.pdbx_seq_one_letter_code
_entity_poly.pdbx_strand_id
1 'polypeptide(L)'
;MSNISIDPRYEIVDPQSQEELEQLLLEMFPDNRINVNAFFEEAFCKFDQTIFIREKGHRNWMTPAELAEYLWKRSNYHELDSDNDEDYAT
;
A
#
# COMPACT_ATOMS: atom_id res chain seq x y z
N MET A 1 10.95 11.57 22.88
CA MET A 1 10.84 10.38 22.01
C MET A 1 10.07 9.34 22.80
N SER A 2 8.84 9.05 22.40
CA SER A 2 8.00 8.04 23.06
C SER A 2 8.51 6.67 22.62
N ASN A 3 8.99 5.84 23.56
CA ASN A 3 9.31 4.45 23.25
C ASN A 3 8.00 3.73 22.94
N ILE A 4 7.78 3.45 21.66
CA ILE A 4 6.67 2.59 21.24
C ILE A 4 7.06 1.17 21.67
N SER A 5 6.44 0.69 22.75
CA SER A 5 6.56 -0.69 23.18
C SER A 5 5.67 -1.53 22.26
N ILE A 6 6.26 -2.10 21.23
CA ILE A 6 5.58 -3.03 20.32
C ILE A 6 5.40 -4.35 21.06
N ASP A 7 4.22 -4.96 20.95
CA ASP A 7 3.99 -6.31 21.49
C ASP A 7 4.96 -7.29 20.80
N PRO A 8 5.70 -8.13 21.55
CA PRO A 8 6.77 -8.97 21.01
C PRO A 8 6.31 -10.02 19.99
N ARG A 9 5.00 -10.17 19.79
CA ARG A 9 4.43 -11.01 18.72
C ARG A 9 4.43 -10.34 17.35
N TYR A 10 4.72 -9.05 17.28
CA TYR A 10 4.74 -8.29 16.04
C TYR A 10 6.17 -7.86 15.72
N GLU A 11 6.49 -7.95 14.44
CA GLU A 11 7.73 -7.44 13.86
C GLU A 11 7.42 -6.19 13.05
N ILE A 12 8.24 -5.15 13.18
CA ILE A 12 8.20 -4.00 12.29
C ILE A 12 9.07 -4.32 11.09
N VAL A 13 8.47 -4.25 9.91
CA VAL A 13 9.16 -4.30 8.62
C VAL A 13 9.25 -2.89 8.02
N ASP A 14 10.36 -2.60 7.34
CA ASP A 14 10.62 -1.30 6.68
C ASP A 14 11.16 -1.54 5.26
N PRO A 15 10.31 -1.95 4.31
CA PRO A 15 10.72 -2.22 2.93
C PRO A 15 11.21 -0.93 2.27
N GLN A 16 12.33 -1.01 1.55
CA GLN A 16 12.99 0.13 0.92
C GLN A 16 12.64 0.26 -0.58
N SER A 17 11.88 -0.69 -1.15
CA SER A 17 11.31 -0.56 -2.48
C SER A 17 9.91 -1.19 -2.58
N GLN A 18 9.19 -0.87 -3.67
CA GLN A 18 7.90 -1.50 -3.99
C GLN A 18 8.06 -3.02 -4.17
N GLU A 19 9.16 -3.47 -4.77
CA GLU A 19 9.45 -4.89 -4.99
C GLU A 19 9.69 -5.63 -3.67
N GLU A 20 10.43 -5.02 -2.72
CA GLU A 20 10.61 -5.59 -1.39
C GLU A 20 9.27 -5.72 -0.65
N LEU A 21 8.42 -4.69 -0.75
CA LEU A 21 7.06 -4.74 -0.20
C LEU A 21 6.20 -5.83 -0.84
N GLU A 22 6.29 -6.00 -2.17
CA GLU A 22 5.59 -7.07 -2.88
C GLU A 22 6.05 -8.46 -2.42
N GLN A 23 7.36 -8.69 -2.25
CA GLN A 23 7.88 -9.97 -1.75
C GLN A 23 7.35 -10.29 -0.35
N LEU A 24 7.36 -9.31 0.56
CA LEU A 24 6.78 -9.47 1.89
C LEU A 24 5.29 -9.83 1.83
N LEU A 25 4.52 -9.16 0.96
CA LEU A 25 3.10 -9.46 0.77
C LEU A 25 2.87 -10.84 0.14
N LEU A 26 3.75 -11.30 -0.75
CA LEU A 26 3.69 -12.66 -1.31
C LEU A 26 3.97 -13.73 -0.26
N GLU A 27 4.90 -13.48 0.67
CA GLU A 27 5.15 -14.36 1.81
C GLU A 27 3.93 -14.47 2.74
N MET A 28 3.21 -13.35 2.94
CA MET A 28 1.99 -13.31 3.75
C MET A 28 0.77 -13.94 3.05
N PHE A 29 0.66 -13.74 1.74
CA PHE A 29 -0.48 -14.16 0.92
C PHE A 29 0.01 -15.03 -0.26
N PRO A 30 0.45 -16.27 0.02
CA PRO A 30 1.05 -17.14 -0.99
C PRO A 30 0.07 -17.62 -2.07
N ASP A 31 -1.24 -17.49 -1.83
CA ASP A 31 -2.29 -17.75 -2.82
C ASP A 31 -2.50 -16.58 -3.80
N ASN A 32 -1.73 -15.51 -3.65
CA ASN A 32 -1.73 -14.31 -4.49
C ASN A 32 -3.12 -13.64 -4.53
N ARG A 33 -3.90 -13.77 -3.45
CA ARG A 33 -5.27 -13.26 -3.36
C ARG A 33 -5.55 -12.64 -1.99
N ILE A 34 -5.84 -11.35 -2.02
CA ILE A 34 -6.17 -10.57 -0.83
C ILE A 34 -7.62 -10.09 -0.96
N ASN A 35 -8.43 -10.32 0.07
CA ASN A 35 -9.79 -9.80 0.09
C ASN A 35 -9.77 -8.29 0.32
N VAL A 36 -10.26 -7.53 -0.65
CA VAL A 36 -10.23 -6.06 -0.63
C VAL A 36 -11.02 -5.52 0.57
N ASN A 37 -12.23 -6.02 0.79
CA ASN A 37 -13.08 -5.50 1.86
C ASN A 37 -12.49 -5.80 3.24
N ALA A 38 -12.05 -7.03 3.49
CA ALA A 38 -11.47 -7.40 4.78
C ALA A 38 -10.20 -6.57 5.07
N PHE A 39 -9.33 -6.39 4.06
CA PHE A 39 -8.11 -5.61 4.22
C PHE A 39 -8.40 -4.14 4.58
N PHE A 40 -9.28 -3.47 3.84
CA PHE A 40 -9.59 -2.06 4.09
C PHE A 40 -10.46 -1.84 5.33
N GLU A 41 -11.24 -2.82 5.78
CA GLU A 41 -11.99 -2.74 7.04
C GLU A 41 -11.09 -2.83 8.27
N GLU A 42 -10.04 -3.65 8.22
CA GLU A 42 -9.15 -3.88 9.36
C GLU A 42 -7.99 -2.88 9.46
N ALA A 43 -7.40 -2.50 8.32
CA ALA A 43 -6.13 -1.78 8.32
C ALA A 43 -6.24 -0.29 7.93
N PHE A 44 -7.35 0.14 7.32
CA PHE A 44 -7.47 1.46 6.71
C PHE A 44 -8.83 2.12 6.94
N CYS A 45 -8.98 3.37 6.48
CA CYS A 45 -10.27 4.06 6.54
C CYS A 45 -11.05 3.91 5.23
N LYS A 46 -12.36 4.18 5.27
CA LYS A 46 -13.25 4.10 4.08
C LYS A 46 -12.80 4.96 2.90
N PHE A 47 -12.04 6.02 3.16
CA PHE A 47 -11.49 6.87 2.12
C PHE A 47 -10.42 6.14 1.29
N ASP A 48 -9.52 5.40 1.95
CA ASP A 48 -8.50 4.58 1.28
C ASP A 48 -9.13 3.53 0.36
N GLN A 49 -10.19 2.86 0.85
CA GLN A 49 -10.98 1.91 0.05
C GLN A 49 -11.58 2.57 -1.22
N THR A 50 -12.09 3.79 -1.09
CA THR A 50 -12.70 4.53 -2.21
C THR A 50 -11.66 4.91 -3.26
N ILE A 51 -10.45 5.33 -2.84
CA ILE A 51 -9.34 5.61 -3.75
C ILE A 51 -8.94 4.34 -4.50
N PHE A 52 -8.73 3.25 -3.77
CA PHE A 52 -8.33 1.98 -4.38
C PHE A 52 -9.37 1.50 -5.42
N ILE A 53 -10.65 1.55 -5.07
CA ILE A 53 -11.76 1.22 -5.98
C ILE A 53 -11.78 2.15 -7.20
N ARG A 54 -11.51 3.44 -7.03
CA ARG A 54 -11.46 4.39 -8.16
C ARG A 54 -10.32 4.07 -9.12
N GLU A 55 -9.14 3.71 -8.61
CA GLU A 55 -7.96 3.44 -9.43
C GLU A 55 -7.98 2.04 -10.07
N LYS A 56 -8.49 1.03 -9.35
CA LYS A 56 -8.40 -0.38 -9.75
C LYS A 56 -9.76 -1.02 -10.08
N GLY A 57 -10.86 -0.30 -9.91
CA GLY A 57 -12.22 -0.77 -10.14
C GLY A 57 -12.85 -1.50 -8.95
N HIS A 58 -14.16 -1.71 -9.03
CA HIS A 58 -14.92 -2.48 -8.02
C HIS A 58 -14.65 -3.99 -8.19
N ARG A 59 -13.90 -4.56 -7.24
CA ARG A 59 -13.59 -6.00 -7.18
C ARG A 59 -13.41 -6.47 -5.74
N ASN A 60 -13.64 -7.77 -5.53
CA ASN A 60 -13.55 -8.39 -4.19
C ASN A 60 -12.13 -8.85 -3.83
N TRP A 61 -11.25 -9.01 -4.81
CA TRP A 61 -9.91 -9.55 -4.66
C TRP A 61 -8.88 -8.66 -5.33
N MET A 62 -7.70 -8.56 -4.75
CA MET A 62 -6.51 -7.93 -5.31
C MET A 62 -5.30 -8.84 -5.11
N THR A 63 -4.25 -8.63 -5.89
CA THR A 63 -2.97 -9.33 -5.71
C THR A 63 -2.05 -8.57 -4.75
N PRO A 64 -1.11 -9.26 -4.08
CA PRO A 64 0.07 -8.67 -3.45
C PRO A 64 0.73 -7.54 -4.25
N ALA A 65 0.96 -7.72 -5.55
CA ALA A 65 1.56 -6.68 -6.40
C ALA A 65 0.71 -5.40 -6.46
N GLU A 66 -0.61 -5.54 -6.62
CA GLU A 66 -1.53 -4.40 -6.69
C GLU A 66 -1.63 -3.67 -5.36
N LEU A 67 -1.55 -4.41 -4.25
CA LEU A 67 -1.50 -3.83 -2.92
C LEU A 67 -0.16 -3.13 -2.67
N ALA A 68 0.96 -3.73 -3.08
CA ALA A 68 2.29 -3.13 -2.96
C ALA A 68 2.35 -1.79 -3.70
N GLU A 69 1.89 -1.76 -4.95
CA GLU A 69 1.81 -0.53 -5.76
C GLU A 69 0.99 0.56 -5.06
N TYR A 70 -0.20 0.20 -4.55
CA TYR A 70 -1.07 1.15 -3.85
C TYR A 70 -0.42 1.72 -2.58
N LEU A 71 0.12 0.86 -1.72
CA LEU A 71 0.76 1.25 -0.47
C LEU A 71 2.02 2.09 -0.70
N TRP A 72 2.82 1.72 -1.70
CA TRP A 72 4.03 2.44 -2.07
C TRP A 72 3.69 3.84 -2.59
N LYS A 73 2.76 3.95 -3.55
CA LYS A 73 2.28 5.22 -4.09
C LYS A 73 1.68 6.12 -3.02
N ARG A 74 0.90 5.55 -2.09
CA ARG A 74 0.29 6.30 -0.99
C ARG A 74 1.33 6.86 -0.02
N SER A 75 2.39 6.09 0.25
CA SER A 75 3.44 6.49 1.20
C SER A 75 4.41 7.51 0.59
N ASN A 76 4.62 7.44 -0.73
CA ASN A 76 5.54 8.30 -1.49
C ASN A 76 4.81 9.30 -2.41
N TYR A 77 3.56 9.65 -2.09
CA TYR A 77 2.70 10.47 -2.96
C TYR A 77 3.36 11.79 -3.40
N HIS A 78 4.15 12.41 -2.54
CA HIS A 78 4.84 13.67 -2.82
C HIS A 78 6.07 13.56 -3.73
N GLU A 79 6.64 12.36 -3.90
CA GLU A 79 7.80 12.14 -4.77
C GLU A 79 7.38 11.94 -6.24
N LEU A 80 6.10 11.60 -6.48
CA LEU A 80 5.58 11.38 -7.83
C LEU A 80 5.09 12.66 -8.52
N ASP A 81 4.78 13.71 -7.76
CA ASP A 81 4.36 15.00 -8.31
C ASP A 81 5.57 15.85 -8.77
N SER A 82 6.80 15.60 -8.27
CA SER A 82 7.98 16.38 -8.68
C SER A 82 8.44 16.14 -10.12
N ASP A 83 7.98 15.06 -10.75
CA ASP A 83 8.28 14.76 -12.17
C ASP A 83 7.29 15.44 -13.14
N ASN A 84 6.21 16.06 -12.66
CA ASN A 84 5.19 16.72 -13.50
C ASN A 84 5.28 18.26 -13.52
N ASP A 85 6.23 18.86 -12.79
CA ASP A 85 6.36 20.33 -12.69
C ASP A 85 7.23 20.96 -13.81
N GLU A 86 7.81 20.19 -14.73
CA GLU A 86 8.66 20.74 -15.82
C GLU A 86 7.90 21.21 -17.08
N ASP A 87 6.58 21.09 -17.16
CA ASP A 87 5.83 21.40 -18.41
C ASP A 87 4.97 22.70 -18.36
N TYR A 88 5.15 23.55 -17.34
CA TYR A 88 4.47 24.85 -17.24
C TYR A 88 5.42 26.06 -17.15
N ALA A 89 6.56 26.02 -17.86
CA ALA A 89 7.34 27.22 -18.16
C ALA A 89 7.07 27.66 -19.61
N THR A 90 6.01 28.46 -19.81
CA THR A 90 5.80 29.27 -21.03
C THR A 90 6.62 30.55 -20.97
#